data_AF-A0A0D0E3M4-F1
#
_entry.id   AF-A0A0D0E3M4-F1
#
_cell.length_a   1.000
_cell.length_b   1.000
_cell.length_c   1.000
_cell.angle_alpha   90.00
_cell.angle_beta   90.00
_cell.angle_gamma   90.00
#
_symmetry.space_group_name_H-M   'P 1'
#
loop_
_entity.id
_entity.type
_entity.pdbx_description
1 polymer ?
#
loop_
_entity_poly.entity_id
_entity_poly.type
_entity_poly.pdbx_seq_one_letter_code
_entity_poly.pdbx_strand_id
1 'polypeptide(L)'
;MSHRKYEAPRHGSLGFLPRKRAARHRGKVKSFPKDDPKKPVHLTAFMGYKAGMTHIVRDLDRQGSKMHKREIVEAVTVVETPPLIVIGVVGYVETPRGLRTLTTVWASHLSDEVKRRFYKNWYRSKKKAFTRYAKKHAEDGGKSTARELERIRKYCTVVRVLAHTQIRKTGLSQKKAHLMEIQVNGGSIADKVEFAHGLFEKPVEISSVFERDEVIDVIAVTKGHGFEGVTHRWGTKKLPRKTHKGLRKVACIGAWHPSKVMFSVARAGQSAYISSSETGAQVTEDACRWLPPPYRAQQEDLPHWSWRR
;
A
#
# COMPACT_ATOMS: atom_id res chain seq x y z
N MET A 1 -45.07 -3.41 14.79
CA MET A 1 -43.98 -4.12 15.49
C MET A 1 -43.34 -3.13 16.44
N SER A 2 -43.31 -3.50 17.73
CA SER A 2 -42.70 -2.74 18.83
C SER A 2 -41.17 -2.88 18.78
N HIS A 3 -40.49 -2.40 19.83
CA HIS A 3 -39.05 -2.55 20.04
C HIS A 3 -38.55 -3.98 19.75
N ARG A 4 -37.28 -4.08 19.39
CA ARG A 4 -36.65 -5.37 19.09
C ARG A 4 -36.64 -6.25 20.36
N LYS A 5 -37.26 -7.43 20.30
CA LYS A 5 -37.41 -8.35 21.44
C LYS A 5 -36.09 -8.77 22.11
N TYR A 6 -35.06 -9.02 21.31
CA TYR A 6 -33.71 -9.36 21.80
C TYR A 6 -32.68 -8.53 21.06
N GLU A 7 -31.86 -7.80 21.81
CA GLU A 7 -30.76 -7.04 21.27
C GLU A 7 -29.70 -7.95 20.65
N ALA A 8 -29.03 -7.46 19.62
CA ALA A 8 -27.86 -8.12 19.06
C ALA A 8 -26.96 -7.07 18.44
N PRO A 9 -25.63 -7.31 18.39
CA PRO A 9 -24.71 -6.40 17.76
C PRO A 9 -25.05 -6.19 16.29
N ARG A 10 -24.65 -5.03 15.79
CA ARG A 10 -24.83 -4.67 14.39
C ARG A 10 -23.99 -5.56 13.48
N HIS A 11 -24.56 -5.98 12.35
CA HIS A 11 -23.81 -6.65 11.29
C HIS A 11 -22.95 -5.66 10.50
N GLY A 12 -21.63 -5.76 10.71
CA GLY A 12 -20.61 -5.00 9.98
C GLY A 12 -20.40 -3.57 10.45
N SER A 13 -19.14 -3.15 10.50
CA SER A 13 -18.74 -1.79 10.84
C SER A 13 -19.14 -0.78 9.74
N LEU A 14 -19.65 0.38 10.18
CA LEU A 14 -19.99 1.52 9.34
C LEU A 14 -18.76 2.37 8.95
N GLY A 15 -17.66 2.26 9.69
CA GLY A 15 -16.43 3.02 9.41
C GLY A 15 -15.77 2.67 8.07
N PHE A 16 -16.12 1.52 7.49
CA PHE A 16 -15.66 1.08 6.18
C PHE A 16 -16.67 1.37 5.04
N LEU A 17 -17.66 2.24 5.28
CA LEU A 17 -18.51 2.75 4.22
C LEU A 17 -17.87 3.95 3.50
N PRO A 18 -18.10 4.13 2.19
CA PRO A 18 -18.82 3.22 1.30
C PRO A 18 -17.98 1.97 0.94
N ARG A 19 -18.61 0.78 0.99
CA ARG A 19 -18.00 -0.49 0.56
C ARG A 19 -17.99 -0.60 -0.97
N LYS A 20 -17.04 0.10 -1.60
CA LYS A 20 -16.83 0.18 -3.05
C LYS A 20 -15.39 -0.16 -3.43
N ARG A 21 -15.15 -0.51 -4.70
CA ARG A 21 -13.80 -0.79 -5.22
C ARG A 21 -12.86 0.38 -4.98
N ALA A 22 -11.63 0.08 -4.56
CA ALA A 22 -10.54 1.03 -4.43
C ALA A 22 -10.22 1.62 -5.80
N ALA A 23 -10.00 2.93 -5.86
CA ALA A 23 -9.65 3.63 -7.10
C ALA A 23 -8.22 3.34 -7.58
N ARG A 24 -7.37 2.86 -6.68
CA ARG A 24 -5.96 2.52 -6.95
C ARG A 24 -5.73 1.10 -6.47
N HIS A 25 -4.94 0.34 -7.22
CA HIS A 25 -4.59 -1.03 -6.85
C HIS A 25 -3.56 -1.09 -5.72
N ARG A 26 -2.65 -0.12 -5.65
CA ARG A 26 -1.70 0.02 -4.55
C ARG A 26 -2.35 0.72 -3.37
N GLY A 27 -1.98 0.30 -2.15
CA GLY A 27 -2.20 1.07 -0.94
C GLY A 27 -1.71 2.52 -1.07
N LYS A 28 -2.54 3.47 -0.64
CA LYS A 28 -2.13 4.87 -0.49
C LYS A 28 -1.91 5.12 1.00
N VAL A 29 -0.69 5.47 1.38
CA VAL A 29 -0.40 5.99 2.72
C VAL A 29 -1.16 7.32 2.87
N LYS A 30 -2.11 7.37 3.80
CA LYS A 30 -2.91 8.58 4.07
C LYS A 30 -2.25 9.45 5.13
N SER A 31 -1.63 8.80 6.10
CA SER A 31 -0.93 9.41 7.22
C SER A 31 0.41 8.70 7.36
N PHE A 32 1.49 9.48 7.38
CA PHE A 32 2.82 8.99 7.71
C PHE A 32 3.04 9.11 9.22
N PRO A 33 4.07 8.43 9.79
CA PRO A 33 4.47 8.64 11.17
C PRO A 33 4.72 10.12 11.46
N LYS A 34 4.42 10.54 12.70
CA LYS A 34 4.72 11.90 13.14
C LYS A 34 6.23 12.13 13.07
N ASP A 35 6.60 13.32 12.65
CA ASP A 35 7.99 13.71 12.49
C ASP A 35 8.60 14.10 13.84
N ASP A 36 9.84 13.69 14.08
CA ASP A 36 10.62 14.00 15.28
C ASP A 36 12.00 14.51 14.85
N PRO A 37 12.25 15.84 14.90
CA PRO A 37 13.50 16.43 14.43
C PRO A 37 14.75 15.95 15.18
N LYS A 38 14.61 15.34 16.36
CA LYS A 38 15.75 14.83 17.16
C LYS A 38 16.29 13.51 16.62
N LYS A 39 15.49 12.76 15.87
CA LYS A 39 15.90 11.49 15.29
C LYS A 39 16.73 11.70 14.03
N PRO A 40 17.63 10.77 13.68
CA PRO A 40 18.33 10.83 12.41
C PRO A 40 17.34 10.78 11.24
N VAL A 41 17.75 11.34 10.10
CA VAL A 41 16.94 11.37 8.89
C VAL A 41 16.73 9.95 8.36
N HIS A 42 15.48 9.54 8.18
CA HIS A 42 15.13 8.19 7.73
C HIS A 42 13.88 8.18 6.83
N LEU A 43 13.70 7.08 6.10
CA LEU A 43 12.50 6.80 5.30
C LEU A 43 11.44 6.12 6.16
N THR A 44 10.17 6.36 5.85
CA THR A 44 9.04 5.93 6.70
C THR A 44 8.17 4.82 6.11
N ALA A 45 8.43 4.41 4.87
CA ALA A 45 7.60 3.42 4.18
C ALA A 45 8.38 2.74 3.07
N PHE A 46 7.94 1.54 2.70
CA PHE A 46 8.48 0.76 1.59
C PHE A 46 7.36 0.15 0.74
N MET A 47 7.70 -0.39 -0.44
CA MET A 47 6.78 -1.15 -1.29
C MET A 47 7.30 -2.56 -1.48
N GLY A 48 6.47 -3.56 -1.15
CA GLY A 48 6.72 -4.96 -1.43
C GLY A 48 5.56 -5.63 -2.17
N TYR A 49 5.79 -6.86 -2.61
CA TYR A 49 4.82 -7.71 -3.29
C TYR A 49 4.60 -8.98 -2.47
N LYS A 50 3.34 -9.27 -2.11
CA LYS A 50 3.02 -10.51 -1.40
C LYS A 50 3.34 -11.71 -2.30
N ALA A 51 4.27 -12.56 -1.87
CA ALA A 51 4.69 -13.75 -2.59
C ALA A 51 3.89 -14.98 -2.14
N GLY A 52 3.65 -15.12 -0.84
CA GLY A 52 2.98 -16.30 -0.29
C GLY A 52 2.80 -16.24 1.22
N MET A 53 2.44 -17.37 1.81
CA MET A 53 2.36 -17.55 3.26
C MET A 53 2.97 -18.90 3.61
N THR A 54 3.62 -18.96 4.77
CA THR A 54 4.15 -20.20 5.36
C THR A 54 3.89 -20.17 6.87
N HIS A 55 4.42 -21.14 7.60
CA HIS A 55 4.48 -21.13 9.05
C HIS A 55 5.93 -21.14 9.51
N ILE A 56 6.19 -20.55 10.67
CA ILE A 56 7.47 -20.64 11.37
C ILE A 56 7.26 -21.26 12.74
N VAL A 57 8.29 -21.92 13.24
CA VAL A 57 8.38 -22.33 14.64
C VAL A 57 9.33 -21.36 15.34
N ARG A 58 8.90 -20.79 16.47
CA ARG A 58 9.76 -19.94 17.31
C ARG A 58 9.46 -20.15 18.78
N ASP A 59 10.45 -19.89 19.63
CA ASP A 59 10.26 -19.84 21.06
C ASP A 59 9.50 -18.59 21.48
N LEU A 60 8.43 -18.75 22.25
CA LEU A 60 7.67 -17.61 22.77
C LEU A 60 8.31 -17.08 24.06
N ASP A 61 9.00 -15.94 23.96
CA ASP A 61 9.44 -15.20 25.13
C ASP A 61 8.41 -14.15 25.57
N ARG A 62 7.38 -14.61 26.29
CA ARG A 62 6.39 -13.73 26.92
C ARG A 62 6.07 -14.13 28.34
N GLN A 63 6.69 -13.49 29.32
CA GLN A 63 6.47 -13.76 30.74
C GLN A 63 4.98 -13.64 31.11
N GLY A 64 4.47 -14.58 31.90
CA GLY A 64 3.05 -14.68 32.28
C GLY A 64 2.16 -15.40 31.25
N SER A 65 2.66 -15.74 30.07
CA SER A 65 1.97 -16.63 29.13
C SER A 65 2.09 -18.09 29.57
N LYS A 66 1.02 -18.89 29.41
CA LYS A 66 1.09 -20.36 29.56
C LYS A 66 2.08 -21.01 28.60
N MET A 67 2.37 -20.34 27.48
CA MET A 67 3.28 -20.80 26.43
C MET A 67 4.68 -20.16 26.54
N HIS A 68 5.02 -19.49 27.65
CA HIS A 68 6.35 -18.91 27.83
C HIS A 68 7.44 -19.99 27.78
N LYS A 69 8.52 -19.73 27.02
CA LYS A 69 9.63 -20.68 26.76
C LYS A 69 9.17 -22.01 26.18
N ARG A 70 8.12 -21.98 25.36
CA ARG A 70 7.68 -23.12 24.55
C ARG A 70 7.69 -22.71 23.09
N GLU A 71 7.96 -23.69 22.24
CA GLU A 71 7.83 -23.57 20.80
C GLU A 71 6.37 -23.33 20.44
N ILE A 72 6.13 -22.33 19.60
CA ILE A 72 4.83 -22.04 19.00
C ILE A 72 4.96 -22.01 17.48
N VAL A 73 3.89 -22.41 16.80
CA VAL A 73 3.79 -22.31 15.35
C VAL A 73 2.95 -21.09 15.01
N GLU A 74 3.52 -20.16 14.26
CA GLU A 74 2.84 -18.94 13.80
C GLU A 74 2.78 -18.90 12.27
N ALA A 75 1.64 -18.46 11.74
CA ALA A 75 1.48 -18.23 10.31
C ALA A 75 2.13 -16.90 9.92
N VAL A 76 2.96 -16.91 8.88
CA VAL A 76 3.68 -15.74 8.39
C VAL A 76 3.38 -15.47 6.91
N THR A 77 3.47 -14.21 6.52
CA THR A 77 3.35 -13.80 5.12
C THR A 77 4.72 -13.43 4.57
N VAL A 78 5.11 -14.03 3.45
CA VAL A 78 6.34 -13.70 2.75
C VAL A 78 6.06 -12.59 1.74
N VAL A 79 6.81 -11.49 1.84
CA VAL A 79 6.71 -10.32 0.98
C VAL A 79 8.05 -10.13 0.28
N GLU A 80 8.04 -10.17 -1.06
CA GLU A 80 9.22 -9.88 -1.88
C GLU A 80 9.42 -8.36 -1.97
N THR A 81 10.59 -7.87 -1.58
CA THR A 81 10.92 -6.45 -1.45
C THR A 81 12.11 -6.08 -2.34
N PRO A 82 11.94 -6.03 -3.69
CA PRO A 82 13.02 -5.58 -4.56
C PRO A 82 13.42 -4.14 -4.20
N PRO A 83 14.71 -3.77 -4.29
CA PRO A 83 15.18 -2.44 -3.92
C PRO A 83 14.40 -1.33 -4.65
N LEU A 84 14.06 -0.28 -3.91
CA LEU A 84 13.43 0.91 -4.49
C LEU A 84 14.48 1.83 -5.07
N ILE A 85 14.23 2.42 -6.23
CA ILE A 85 15.07 3.51 -6.74
C ILE A 85 14.40 4.83 -6.45
N VAL A 86 15.15 5.72 -5.79
CA VAL A 86 14.73 7.09 -5.54
C VAL A 86 15.02 7.94 -6.78
N ILE A 87 14.01 8.65 -7.26
CA ILE A 87 14.05 9.36 -8.54
C ILE A 87 13.62 10.82 -8.45
N GLY A 88 13.32 11.32 -7.26
CA GLY A 88 12.92 12.71 -7.08
C GLY A 88 12.56 13.04 -5.65
N VAL A 89 12.32 14.31 -5.40
CA VAL A 89 11.84 14.84 -4.12
C VAL A 89 10.69 15.82 -4.36
N VAL A 90 9.70 15.80 -3.47
CA VAL A 90 8.54 16.67 -3.46
C VAL A 90 8.57 17.46 -2.17
N GLY A 91 8.54 18.79 -2.29
CA GLY A 91 8.38 19.69 -1.16
C GLY A 91 6.91 20.03 -0.93
N TYR A 92 6.48 19.97 0.33
CA TYR A 92 5.15 20.36 0.76
C TYR A 92 5.21 21.56 1.70
N VAL A 93 4.39 22.56 1.42
CA VAL A 93 4.19 23.74 2.24
C VAL A 93 2.89 23.58 3.02
N GLU A 94 2.94 23.88 4.31
CA GLU A 94 1.74 23.99 5.12
C GLU A 94 1.00 25.29 4.82
N THR A 95 -0.27 25.16 4.48
CA THR A 95 -1.17 26.29 4.26
C THR A 95 -2.36 26.15 5.20
N PRO A 96 -3.14 27.21 5.47
CA PRO A 96 -4.34 27.11 6.32
C PRO A 96 -5.38 26.09 5.84
N ARG A 97 -5.32 25.67 4.57
CA ARG A 97 -6.20 24.64 3.97
C ARG A 97 -5.60 23.22 4.01
N GLY A 98 -4.39 23.06 4.54
CA GLY A 98 -3.61 21.82 4.57
C GLY A 98 -2.32 21.88 3.74
N LEU A 99 -1.68 20.72 3.59
CA LEU A 99 -0.42 20.61 2.84
C LEU A 99 -0.63 20.78 1.34
N ARG A 100 0.16 21.66 0.72
CA ARG A 100 0.18 21.89 -0.73
C ARG A 100 1.55 21.58 -1.29
N THR A 101 1.60 20.88 -2.42
CA THR A 101 2.84 20.64 -3.17
C THR A 101 3.41 21.97 -3.66
N LEU A 102 4.66 22.28 -3.30
CA LEU A 102 5.37 23.46 -3.76
C LEU A 102 6.07 23.20 -5.09
N THR A 103 6.98 22.23 -5.10
CA THR A 103 7.80 21.84 -6.25
C THR A 103 8.11 20.34 -6.18
N THR A 104 8.34 19.76 -7.35
CA THR A 104 8.84 18.40 -7.51
C THR A 104 10.11 18.44 -8.31
N VAL A 105 11.20 18.01 -7.71
CA VAL A 105 12.51 17.87 -8.35
C VAL A 105 12.68 16.41 -8.74
N TRP A 106 13.09 16.14 -9.98
CA TRP A 106 13.37 14.80 -10.47
C TRP A 106 14.88 14.59 -10.68
N ALA A 107 15.30 13.33 -10.60
CA ALA A 107 16.63 12.89 -10.99
C ALA A 107 16.86 13.06 -12.51
N SER A 108 18.13 13.12 -12.90
CA SER A 108 18.56 13.34 -14.28
C SER A 108 18.20 12.15 -15.18
N HIS A 109 18.49 10.94 -14.69
CA HIS A 109 18.32 9.70 -15.42
C HIS A 109 17.21 8.85 -14.80
N LEU A 110 16.14 8.67 -15.58
CA LEU A 110 15.03 7.80 -15.21
C LEU A 110 15.04 6.52 -16.04
N SER A 111 14.91 5.39 -15.35
CA SER A 111 14.78 4.08 -15.99
C SER A 111 13.47 3.95 -16.80
N ASP A 112 13.50 3.11 -17.82
CA ASP A 112 12.33 2.84 -18.68
C ASP A 112 11.16 2.23 -17.91
N GLU A 113 11.42 1.53 -16.80
CA GLU A 113 10.39 0.93 -15.95
C GLU A 113 9.45 2.00 -15.35
N VAL A 114 10.01 3.14 -14.94
CA VAL A 114 9.24 4.29 -14.44
C VAL A 114 8.65 5.07 -15.58
N LYS A 115 9.37 5.26 -16.68
CA LYS A 115 8.82 5.98 -17.84
C LYS A 115 7.53 5.32 -18.33
N ARG A 116 7.43 3.98 -18.26
CA ARG A 116 6.18 3.23 -18.50
C ARG A 116 5.01 3.67 -17.61
N ARG A 117 5.24 4.21 -16.41
CA ARG A 117 4.20 4.74 -15.51
C ARG A 117 3.38 5.85 -16.17
N PHE A 118 4.04 6.69 -16.97
CA PHE A 118 3.45 7.85 -17.65
C PHE A 118 2.72 7.52 -18.96
N TYR A 119 2.77 6.26 -19.40
CA TYR A 119 2.07 5.82 -20.61
C TYR A 119 1.02 4.76 -20.27
N LYS A 120 -0.11 4.80 -20.99
CA LYS A 120 -1.07 3.68 -21.04
C LYS A 120 -0.56 2.59 -21.98
N ASN A 121 -0.16 2.96 -23.19
CA ASN A 121 0.45 2.06 -24.15
C ASN A 121 1.90 2.50 -24.43
N TRP A 122 2.86 1.74 -23.88
CA TRP A 122 4.29 2.03 -24.04
C TRP A 122 4.78 1.79 -25.47
N TYR A 123 4.34 0.71 -26.11
CA TYR A 123 4.85 0.26 -27.41
C TYR A 123 4.46 1.18 -28.56
N ARG A 124 3.25 1.76 -28.52
CA ARG A 124 2.79 2.74 -29.50
C ARG A 124 3.29 4.17 -29.25
N SER A 125 3.93 4.43 -28.11
CA SER A 125 4.36 5.77 -27.74
C SER A 125 5.73 6.11 -28.31
N LYS A 126 5.98 7.41 -28.56
CA LYS A 126 7.32 7.93 -28.91
C LYS A 126 8.29 7.99 -27.72
N LYS A 127 7.86 7.57 -26.52
CA LYS A 127 8.66 7.49 -25.27
C LYS A 127 9.40 8.79 -24.90
N LYS A 128 8.76 9.95 -25.11
CA LYS A 128 9.32 11.30 -24.85
C LYS A 128 9.23 11.80 -23.40
N ALA A 129 8.81 10.96 -22.45
CA ALA A 129 8.74 11.35 -21.04
C ALA A 129 10.13 11.71 -20.52
N PHE A 130 10.25 12.89 -19.88
CA PHE A 130 11.48 13.44 -19.30
C PHE A 130 12.63 13.76 -20.27
N THR A 131 12.44 13.67 -21.60
CA THR A 131 13.53 13.99 -22.54
C THR A 131 13.93 15.46 -22.50
N ARG A 132 12.97 16.38 -22.38
CA ARG A 132 13.24 17.81 -22.23
C ARG A 132 13.84 18.15 -20.86
N TYR A 133 13.40 17.44 -19.82
CA TYR A 133 13.91 17.61 -18.47
C TYR A 133 15.39 17.23 -18.38
N ALA A 134 15.76 16.06 -18.91
CA ALA A 134 17.13 15.60 -18.97
C ALA A 134 18.02 16.54 -19.82
N LYS A 135 17.52 17.01 -20.97
CA LYS A 135 18.24 17.98 -21.82
C LYS A 135 18.50 19.30 -21.08
N LYS A 136 17.47 19.87 -20.44
CA LYS A 136 17.60 21.09 -19.63
C LYS A 136 18.59 20.89 -18.48
N HIS A 137 18.54 19.74 -17.80
CA HIS A 137 19.46 19.44 -16.71
C HIS A 137 20.92 19.40 -17.19
N ALA A 138 21.17 18.84 -18.37
CA ALA A 138 22.50 18.79 -18.98
C ALA A 138 23.00 20.17 -19.44
N GLU A 139 22.14 20.98 -20.06
CA GLU A 139 22.49 22.33 -20.53
C GLU A 139 22.72 23.32 -19.37
N ASP A 140 21.86 23.29 -18.34
CA ASP A 140 21.94 24.20 -17.20
C ASP A 140 22.96 23.75 -16.14
N GLY A 141 23.60 22.58 -16.32
CA GLY A 141 24.48 21.97 -15.32
C GLY A 141 23.80 21.75 -13.96
N GLY A 142 22.50 21.45 -13.95
CA GLY A 142 21.72 21.24 -12.72
C GLY A 142 21.38 22.52 -11.93
N LYS A 143 21.68 23.73 -12.41
CA LYS A 143 21.35 24.99 -11.72
C LYS A 143 19.86 25.15 -11.42
N SER A 144 19.00 24.75 -12.36
CA SER A 144 17.54 24.76 -12.15
C SER A 144 17.12 23.83 -11.00
N THR A 145 17.71 22.64 -10.93
CA THR A 145 17.48 21.64 -9.88
C THR A 145 17.92 22.18 -8.52
N ALA A 146 19.14 22.73 -8.44
CA ALA A 146 19.68 23.32 -7.21
C ALA A 146 18.79 24.47 -6.69
N ARG A 147 18.31 25.34 -7.58
CA ARG A 147 17.36 26.40 -7.23
C ARG A 147 16.05 25.86 -6.67
N GLU A 148 15.52 24.80 -7.25
CA GLU A 148 14.28 24.17 -6.77
C GLU A 148 14.47 23.45 -5.43
N LEU A 149 15.61 22.80 -5.21
CA LEU A 149 15.98 22.21 -3.92
C LEU A 149 16.10 23.28 -2.83
N GLU A 150 16.74 24.41 -3.14
CA GLU A 150 16.85 25.55 -2.21
C GLU A 150 15.48 26.14 -1.87
N ARG A 151 14.57 26.18 -2.86
CA ARG A 151 13.17 26.57 -2.62
C ARG A 151 12.46 25.60 -1.67
N ILE A 152 12.75 24.31 -1.75
CA ILE A 152 12.20 23.32 -0.82
C ILE A 152 12.75 23.56 0.58
N ARG A 153 14.07 23.75 0.71
CA ARG A 153 14.74 24.05 1.99
C ARG A 153 14.14 25.26 2.70
N LYS A 154 13.85 26.32 1.96
CA LYS A 154 13.37 27.59 2.52
C LYS A 154 11.91 27.59 2.95
N TYR A 155 11.02 26.94 2.20
CA TYR A 155 9.57 27.13 2.37
C TYR A 155 8.81 25.89 2.83
N CYS A 156 9.33 24.68 2.58
CA CYS A 156 8.57 23.46 2.83
C CYS A 156 8.69 23.00 4.28
N THR A 157 7.58 22.53 4.84
CA THR A 157 7.55 21.92 6.18
C THR A 157 7.73 20.41 6.11
N VAL A 158 7.27 19.79 5.02
CA VAL A 158 7.35 18.33 4.82
C VAL A 158 8.06 18.03 3.50
N VAL A 159 8.98 17.07 3.55
CA VAL A 159 9.74 16.58 2.39
C VAL A 159 9.38 15.13 2.13
N ARG A 160 9.08 14.79 0.88
CA ARG A 160 8.81 13.41 0.47
C ARG A 160 9.66 13.01 -0.72
N VAL A 161 10.20 11.82 -0.67
CA VAL A 161 10.95 11.23 -1.77
C VAL A 161 10.00 10.51 -2.72
N LEU A 162 10.23 10.64 -4.02
CA LEU A 162 9.59 9.83 -5.05
C LEU A 162 10.44 8.60 -5.31
N ALA A 163 9.91 7.44 -4.93
CA ALA A 163 10.58 6.17 -5.08
C ALA A 163 9.75 5.22 -5.95
N HIS A 164 10.43 4.41 -6.77
CA HIS A 164 9.77 3.38 -7.56
C HIS A 164 10.32 1.98 -7.31
N THR A 165 9.45 0.99 -7.45
CA THR A 165 9.85 -0.42 -7.41
C THR A 165 10.61 -0.84 -8.67
N GLN A 166 11.50 -1.82 -8.54
CA GLN A 166 12.09 -2.54 -9.67
C GLN A 166 11.32 -3.83 -9.96
N ILE A 167 10.19 -3.71 -10.67
CA ILE A 167 9.25 -4.85 -10.82
C ILE A 167 9.81 -5.97 -11.70
N ARG A 168 10.77 -5.68 -12.59
CA ARG A 168 11.41 -6.71 -13.42
C ARG A 168 12.27 -7.69 -12.64
N LYS A 169 12.69 -7.33 -11.43
CA LYS A 169 13.43 -8.23 -10.55
C LYS A 169 12.51 -9.28 -9.90
N THR A 170 11.20 -9.03 -9.90
CA THR A 170 10.20 -9.97 -9.41
C THR A 170 9.80 -10.96 -10.49
N GLY A 171 9.19 -12.09 -10.11
CA GLY A 171 8.62 -13.06 -11.04
C GLY A 171 7.36 -12.60 -11.80
N LEU A 172 6.93 -11.34 -11.63
CA LEU A 172 5.70 -10.82 -12.23
C LEU A 172 5.88 -10.45 -13.71
N SER A 173 4.86 -10.73 -14.53
CA SER A 173 4.84 -10.34 -15.95
C SER A 173 4.75 -8.83 -16.18
N GLN A 174 4.31 -8.07 -15.17
CA GLN A 174 4.15 -6.63 -15.25
C GLN A 174 5.51 -5.92 -15.31
N LYS A 175 5.74 -5.13 -16.36
CA LYS A 175 6.99 -4.34 -16.55
C LYS A 175 6.90 -2.89 -16.09
N LYS A 176 5.73 -2.47 -15.58
CA LYS A 176 5.41 -1.08 -15.22
C LYS A 176 5.68 -0.85 -13.73
N ALA A 177 6.74 -0.11 -13.41
CA ALA A 177 7.15 0.14 -12.02
C ALA A 177 6.09 0.95 -11.25
N HIS A 178 5.87 0.62 -9.97
CA HIS A 178 5.01 1.38 -9.06
C HIS A 178 5.77 2.56 -8.49
N LEU A 179 5.18 3.76 -8.61
CA LEU A 179 5.74 5.02 -8.10
C LEU A 179 4.99 5.46 -6.84
N MET A 180 5.68 5.67 -5.74
CA MET A 180 5.12 6.16 -4.48
C MET A 180 5.88 7.37 -3.97
N GLU A 181 5.22 8.16 -3.13
CA GLU A 181 5.89 9.12 -2.26
C GLU A 181 6.15 8.43 -0.92
N ILE A 182 7.34 8.64 -0.35
CA ILE A 182 7.73 8.22 0.99
C ILE A 182 8.13 9.48 1.75
N GLN A 183 7.57 9.70 2.94
CA GLN A 183 7.93 10.85 3.74
C GLN A 183 9.30 10.64 4.40
N VAL A 184 10.12 11.69 4.40
CA VAL A 184 11.40 11.72 5.09
C VAL A 184 11.17 12.39 6.45
N ASN A 185 11.45 11.65 7.53
CA ASN A 185 11.33 12.14 8.89
C ASN A 185 12.71 12.25 9.55
N GLY A 186 12.80 13.02 10.63
CA GLY A 186 14.06 13.24 11.36
C GLY A 186 14.85 14.46 10.87
N GLY A 187 15.69 15.02 11.74
CA GLY A 187 16.56 16.16 11.45
C GLY A 187 15.83 17.44 11.03
N SER A 188 16.61 18.39 10.51
CA SER A 188 16.09 19.64 9.94
C SER A 188 15.59 19.44 8.50
N ILE A 189 14.83 20.41 7.98
CA ILE A 189 14.37 20.37 6.57
C ILE A 189 15.56 20.36 5.60
N ALA A 190 16.66 21.03 5.93
CA ALA A 190 17.87 21.03 5.11
C ALA A 190 18.48 19.63 5.01
N ASP A 191 18.61 18.95 6.16
CA ASP A 191 19.14 17.58 6.25
C ASP A 191 18.25 16.61 5.46
N LYS A 192 16.93 16.75 5.55
CA LYS A 192 15.97 15.94 4.78
C LYS A 192 16.14 16.12 3.27
N VAL A 193 16.34 17.34 2.80
CA VAL A 193 16.54 17.62 1.37
C VAL A 193 17.88 17.06 0.89
N GLU A 194 18.93 17.20 1.69
CA GLU A 194 20.25 16.66 1.37
C GLU A 194 20.25 15.13 1.35
N PHE A 195 19.66 14.49 2.36
CA PHE A 195 19.44 13.05 2.40
C PHE A 195 18.65 12.57 1.18
N ALA A 196 17.54 13.23 0.86
CA ALA A 196 16.71 12.89 -0.29
C ALA A 196 17.48 13.01 -1.61
N HIS A 197 18.27 14.08 -1.78
CA HIS A 197 19.09 14.30 -2.97
C HIS A 197 20.23 13.28 -3.08
N GLY A 198 20.88 12.94 -1.96
CA GLY A 198 21.94 11.95 -1.88
C GLY A 198 21.51 10.54 -2.27
N LEU A 199 20.20 10.25 -2.19
CA LEU A 199 19.58 8.99 -2.61
C LEU A 199 19.20 8.95 -4.10
N PHE A 200 19.32 10.04 -4.86
CA PHE A 200 18.92 10.06 -6.27
C PHE A 200 19.65 8.99 -7.07
N GLU A 201 18.89 8.23 -7.85
CA GLU A 201 19.36 7.15 -8.74
C GLU A 201 19.98 5.95 -8.00
N LYS A 202 20.00 5.97 -6.67
CA LYS A 202 20.52 4.88 -5.83
C LYS A 202 19.42 3.91 -5.40
N PRO A 203 19.75 2.62 -5.23
CA PRO A 203 18.86 1.65 -4.64
C PRO A 203 18.76 1.83 -3.12
N VAL A 204 17.53 1.76 -2.62
CA VAL A 204 17.18 1.71 -1.20
C VAL A 204 16.69 0.30 -0.91
N GLU A 205 17.38 -0.38 0.00
CA GLU A 205 17.04 -1.73 0.46
C GLU A 205 16.08 -1.69 1.64
N ILE A 206 15.32 -2.78 1.84
CA ILE A 206 14.35 -2.87 2.93
C ILE A 206 15.00 -2.76 4.31
N SER A 207 16.20 -3.33 4.46
CA SER A 207 17.03 -3.32 5.67
C SER A 207 17.48 -1.92 6.11
N SER A 208 17.42 -0.93 5.20
CA SER A 208 17.70 0.47 5.54
C SER A 208 16.48 1.23 6.07
N VAL A 209 15.30 0.61 6.03
CA VAL A 209 14.02 1.26 6.38
C VAL A 209 13.34 0.59 7.57
N PHE A 210 13.36 -0.74 7.63
CA PHE A 210 12.78 -1.50 8.74
C PHE A 210 13.82 -2.38 9.39
N GLU A 211 13.63 -2.63 10.68
CA GLU A 211 14.46 -3.52 11.48
C GLU A 211 13.71 -4.82 11.80
N ARG A 212 14.47 -5.89 12.08
CA ARG A 212 13.92 -7.13 12.60
C ARG A 212 13.17 -6.89 13.93
N ASP A 213 12.07 -7.60 14.11
CA ASP A 213 11.16 -7.52 15.26
C ASP A 213 10.42 -6.17 15.41
N GLU A 214 10.58 -5.26 14.45
CA GLU A 214 9.79 -4.03 14.37
C GLU A 214 8.32 -4.33 14.05
N VAL A 215 7.43 -3.53 14.62
CA VAL A 215 6.00 -3.59 14.35
C VAL A 215 5.66 -2.59 13.24
N ILE A 216 5.18 -3.11 12.11
CA ILE A 216 4.85 -2.36 10.90
C ILE A 216 3.35 -2.32 10.61
N ASP A 217 2.96 -1.33 9.84
CA ASP A 217 1.61 -1.20 9.27
C ASP A 217 1.60 -1.62 7.80
N VAL A 218 0.70 -2.53 7.45
CA VAL A 218 0.55 -3.04 6.09
C VAL A 218 -0.65 -2.38 5.41
N ILE A 219 -0.39 -1.63 4.33
CA ILE A 219 -1.43 -0.94 3.58
C ILE A 219 -1.58 -1.57 2.20
N ALA A 220 -2.73 -2.21 1.95
CA ALA A 220 -2.98 -2.94 0.72
C ALA A 220 -4.43 -2.78 0.24
N VAL A 221 -4.70 -3.34 -0.95
CA VAL A 221 -6.08 -3.52 -1.44
C VAL A 221 -6.45 -4.98 -1.26
N THR A 222 -7.61 -5.23 -0.68
CA THR A 222 -8.08 -6.60 -0.42
C THR A 222 -8.34 -7.37 -1.73
N LYS A 223 -8.31 -8.71 -1.68
CA LYS A 223 -8.70 -9.55 -2.82
C LYS A 223 -10.14 -9.23 -3.23
N GLY A 224 -10.40 -9.11 -4.53
CA GLY A 224 -11.75 -8.83 -5.02
C GLY A 224 -12.65 -10.06 -5.00
N HIS A 225 -13.91 -9.89 -4.56
CA HIS A 225 -14.94 -10.94 -4.60
C HIS A 225 -16.14 -10.59 -5.50
N GLY A 226 -16.08 -9.45 -6.21
CA GLY A 226 -17.15 -9.05 -7.12
C GLY A 226 -18.44 -8.64 -6.41
N PHE A 227 -19.59 -8.87 -7.07
CA PHE A 227 -20.91 -8.58 -6.51
C PHE A 227 -21.36 -9.74 -5.61
N GLU A 228 -21.63 -9.43 -4.35
CA GLU A 228 -21.95 -10.42 -3.33
C GLU A 228 -23.30 -10.17 -2.66
N GLY A 229 -23.94 -11.27 -2.27
CA GLY A 229 -25.18 -11.26 -1.49
C GLY A 229 -24.96 -10.70 -0.08
N VAL A 230 -26.06 -10.28 0.57
CA VAL A 230 -25.98 -9.63 1.89
C VAL A 230 -25.39 -10.53 2.98
N THR A 231 -25.64 -11.85 2.90
CA THR A 231 -25.09 -12.83 3.84
C THR A 231 -23.56 -12.85 3.81
N HIS A 232 -22.93 -12.97 2.65
CA HIS A 232 -21.47 -13.02 2.55
C HIS A 232 -20.85 -11.64 2.76
N ARG A 233 -21.46 -10.60 2.19
CA ARG A 233 -20.95 -9.22 2.25
C ARG A 233 -20.99 -8.63 3.67
N TRP A 234 -22.02 -8.92 4.46
CA TRP A 234 -22.24 -8.30 5.78
C TRP A 234 -22.25 -9.28 6.95
N GLY A 235 -22.19 -10.59 6.69
CA GLY A 235 -22.28 -11.61 7.74
C GLY A 235 -23.67 -11.73 8.37
N THR A 236 -24.73 -11.35 7.65
CA THR A 236 -26.10 -11.44 8.18
C THR A 236 -26.55 -12.89 8.29
N LYS A 237 -27.28 -13.24 9.35
CA LYS A 237 -27.85 -14.58 9.53
C LYS A 237 -28.77 -14.95 8.36
N LYS A 238 -28.65 -16.19 7.87
CA LYS A 238 -29.57 -16.75 6.86
C LYS A 238 -30.97 -16.91 7.47
N LEU A 239 -32.01 -16.66 6.70
CA LEU A 239 -33.39 -16.88 7.13
C LEU A 239 -33.71 -18.38 7.26
N PRO A 240 -34.78 -18.75 7.99
CA PRO A 240 -35.19 -20.15 8.12
C PRO A 240 -35.39 -20.83 6.76
N ARG A 241 -35.10 -22.13 6.69
CA ARG A 241 -35.13 -22.90 5.44
C ARG A 241 -36.45 -22.79 4.67
N LYS A 242 -37.58 -22.73 5.37
CA LYS A 242 -38.94 -22.66 4.79
C LYS A 242 -39.37 -21.23 4.38
N THR A 243 -38.43 -20.30 4.24
CA THR A 243 -38.75 -18.92 3.82
C THR A 243 -39.06 -18.86 2.33
N HIS A 244 -40.22 -18.31 1.98
CA HIS A 244 -40.62 -18.11 0.59
C HIS A 244 -39.73 -17.04 -0.11
N LYS A 245 -39.45 -17.27 -1.40
CA LYS A 245 -38.61 -16.39 -2.25
C LYS A 245 -37.18 -16.19 -1.72
N GLY A 246 -36.59 -17.24 -1.14
CA GLY A 246 -35.16 -17.31 -0.82
C GLY A 246 -34.78 -16.93 0.62
N LEU A 247 -33.65 -17.49 1.07
CA LEU A 247 -33.17 -17.43 2.46
C LEU A 247 -31.94 -16.53 2.70
N ARG A 248 -31.21 -16.15 1.64
CA ARG A 248 -29.97 -15.36 1.71
C ARG A 248 -30.24 -13.86 1.51
N LYS A 249 -31.22 -13.33 2.25
CA LYS A 249 -31.68 -11.93 2.19
C LYS A 249 -31.91 -11.38 3.59
N VAL A 250 -31.99 -10.05 3.70
CA VAL A 250 -32.48 -9.39 4.90
C VAL A 250 -34.00 -9.33 4.82
N ALA A 251 -34.69 -9.76 5.89
CA ALA A 251 -36.15 -9.81 5.91
C ALA A 251 -36.80 -8.42 5.97
N CYS A 252 -36.37 -7.57 6.91
CA CYS A 252 -36.88 -6.21 7.08
C CYS A 252 -35.76 -5.19 6.77
N ILE A 253 -36.00 -4.30 5.80
CA ILE A 253 -35.02 -3.30 5.34
C ILE A 253 -35.17 -1.93 6.03
N GLY A 254 -36.17 -1.78 6.91
CA GLY A 254 -36.48 -0.53 7.60
C GLY A 254 -37.90 -0.54 8.16
N ALA A 255 -38.17 0.35 9.11
CA ALA A 255 -39.54 0.65 9.55
C ALA A 255 -40.30 1.47 8.48
N TRP A 256 -41.60 1.68 8.67
CA TRP A 256 -42.40 2.53 7.77
C TRP A 256 -41.87 3.97 7.78
N HIS A 257 -41.68 4.53 8.97
CA HIS A 257 -41.10 5.86 9.15
C HIS A 257 -39.66 5.71 9.65
N PRO A 258 -38.66 6.36 9.02
CA PRO A 258 -38.75 7.28 7.87
C PRO A 258 -38.99 6.55 6.53
N SER A 259 -39.64 7.23 5.58
CA SER A 259 -39.98 6.72 4.23
C SER A 259 -38.77 6.59 3.29
N LYS A 260 -37.63 6.11 3.80
CA LYS A 260 -36.41 5.85 3.05
C LYS A 260 -35.63 4.70 3.70
N VAL A 261 -34.93 3.93 2.86
CA VAL A 261 -33.99 2.92 3.36
C VAL A 261 -32.74 3.62 3.88
N MET A 262 -32.40 3.39 5.14
CA MET A 262 -31.23 3.98 5.76
C MET A 262 -29.94 3.40 5.16
N PHE A 263 -28.90 4.23 5.00
CA PHE A 263 -27.59 3.80 4.48
C PHE A 263 -26.92 2.72 5.34
N SER A 264 -27.33 2.65 6.61
CA SER A 264 -26.85 1.68 7.59
C SER A 264 -27.48 0.29 7.39
N VAL A 265 -28.45 0.12 6.51
CA VAL A 265 -29.06 -1.20 6.28
C VAL A 265 -28.16 -2.04 5.39
N ALA A 266 -27.92 -3.29 5.79
CA ALA A 266 -27.10 -4.21 5.02
C ALA A 266 -27.77 -4.55 3.67
N ARG A 267 -27.04 -4.38 2.57
CA ARG A 267 -27.50 -4.66 1.20
C ARG A 267 -26.46 -5.45 0.42
N ALA A 268 -26.91 -6.20 -0.59
CA ALA A 268 -26.03 -6.83 -1.58
C ALA A 268 -25.25 -5.76 -2.37
N GLY A 269 -24.12 -6.14 -2.97
CA GLY A 269 -23.28 -5.23 -3.74
C GLY A 269 -21.82 -5.68 -3.78
N GLN A 270 -20.93 -4.79 -4.24
CA GLN A 270 -19.50 -5.07 -4.27
C GLN A 270 -18.98 -5.51 -2.90
N SER A 271 -18.26 -6.64 -2.87
CA SER A 271 -17.48 -7.10 -1.74
C SER A 271 -15.98 -7.03 -2.05
N ALA A 272 -15.23 -6.56 -1.05
CA ALA A 272 -13.79 -6.45 -1.07
C ALA A 272 -13.25 -5.64 -2.28
N TYR A 273 -11.97 -5.81 -2.63
CA TYR A 273 -11.21 -4.86 -3.43
C TYR A 273 -11.26 -3.44 -2.83
N ILE A 274 -11.18 -3.34 -1.49
CA ILE A 274 -11.19 -2.08 -0.75
C ILE A 274 -9.77 -1.76 -0.27
N SER A 275 -9.45 -0.47 -0.09
CA SER A 275 -8.20 -0.08 0.57
C SER A 275 -8.32 -0.43 2.05
N SER A 276 -7.35 -1.17 2.56
CA SER A 276 -7.24 -1.55 3.97
C SER A 276 -5.87 -1.20 4.52
N SER A 277 -5.82 -0.91 5.82
CA SER A 277 -4.61 -0.76 6.61
C SER A 277 -4.72 -1.73 7.77
N GLU A 278 -3.81 -2.69 7.81
CA GLU A 278 -3.62 -3.58 8.95
C GLU A 278 -2.48 -3.02 9.78
N THR A 279 -2.74 -2.82 11.07
CA THR A 279 -1.78 -2.23 12.00
C THR A 279 -1.26 -3.32 12.93
N GLY A 280 0.01 -3.23 13.31
CA GLY A 280 0.55 -4.14 14.34
C GLY A 280 1.11 -5.45 13.82
N ALA A 281 1.54 -5.53 12.56
CA ALA A 281 2.20 -6.72 12.03
C ALA A 281 3.68 -6.71 12.44
N GLN A 282 4.20 -7.78 13.02
CA GLN A 282 5.61 -7.84 13.43
C GLN A 282 6.49 -8.42 12.32
N VAL A 283 7.66 -7.82 12.09
CA VAL A 283 8.68 -8.32 11.16
C VAL A 283 9.46 -9.44 11.86
N THR A 284 9.29 -10.69 11.45
CA THR A 284 9.95 -11.83 12.13
C THR A 284 11.34 -12.14 11.58
N GLU A 285 11.58 -11.90 10.29
CA GLU A 285 12.87 -12.06 9.63
C GLU A 285 13.05 -11.07 8.48
N ASP A 286 14.22 -10.42 8.44
CA ASP A 286 14.73 -9.73 7.26
C ASP A 286 15.30 -10.78 6.31
N ALA A 287 14.50 -11.28 5.37
CA ALA A 287 15.00 -12.20 4.35
C ALA A 287 15.88 -11.46 3.32
N CYS A 288 17.08 -11.05 3.73
CA CYS A 288 18.15 -10.59 2.86
C CYS A 288 19.33 -11.57 2.92
N ARG A 289 19.07 -12.86 2.62
CA ARG A 289 20.10 -13.84 2.25
C ARG A 289 19.56 -14.79 1.18
N TRP A 290 20.19 -14.67 0.00
CA TRP A 290 20.09 -15.55 -1.16
C TRP A 290 20.00 -17.03 -0.78
N LEU A 291 18.98 -17.73 -1.27
CA LEU A 291 19.05 -19.18 -1.53
C LEU A 291 19.48 -19.37 -3.00
N PRO A 292 20.47 -20.24 -3.29
CA PRO A 292 20.91 -20.51 -4.67
C PRO A 292 19.82 -21.26 -5.46
N PRO A 293 19.70 -21.05 -6.78
CA PRO A 293 18.85 -21.88 -7.63
C PRO A 293 19.45 -23.31 -7.74
N PRO A 294 18.66 -24.37 -7.95
CA PRO A 294 17.45 -24.38 -8.78
C PRO A 294 16.22 -25.05 -8.12
N TYR A 295 15.06 -24.40 -8.20
CA TYR A 295 13.80 -25.13 -8.29
C TYR A 295 12.93 -24.50 -9.37
N ARG A 296 13.22 -24.91 -10.60
CA ARG A 296 12.39 -24.70 -11.77
C ARG A 296 11.61 -25.99 -11.99
N ALA A 297 10.55 -26.21 -11.22
CA ALA A 297 9.53 -27.22 -11.48
C ALA A 297 8.32 -26.97 -10.58
N GLN A 298 7.12 -27.19 -11.11
CA GLN A 298 5.82 -27.10 -10.43
C GLN A 298 5.25 -25.68 -10.27
N GLN A 299 5.02 -25.03 -11.41
CA GLN A 299 3.99 -24.00 -11.55
C GLN A 299 3.08 -24.38 -12.71
N GLU A 300 2.56 -25.61 -12.65
CA GLU A 300 1.35 -26.01 -13.37
C GLU A 300 0.25 -26.14 -12.31
N ASP A 301 -0.97 -25.74 -12.67
CA ASP A 301 -2.19 -25.75 -11.86
C ASP A 301 -2.47 -24.55 -10.94
N LEU A 302 -2.63 -23.36 -11.55
CA LEU A 302 -3.69 -22.44 -11.13
C LEU A 302 -4.50 -21.94 -12.36
N PRO A 303 -5.85 -21.94 -12.29
CA PRO A 303 -6.72 -22.02 -13.45
C PRO A 303 -6.78 -20.71 -14.26
N HIS A 304 -6.21 -20.75 -15.46
CA HIS A 304 -6.58 -19.88 -16.57
C HIS A 304 -7.83 -20.45 -17.28
N TRP A 305 -8.92 -19.70 -17.28
CA TRP A 305 -10.03 -19.84 -18.24
C TRP A 305 -9.93 -18.58 -19.14
N SER A 306 -9.92 -18.62 -20.48
CA SER A 306 -10.71 -19.42 -21.43
C SER A 306 -10.09 -19.55 -22.85
N TRP A 307 -10.04 -20.80 -23.35
CA TRP A 307 -10.22 -21.43 -24.68
C TRP A 307 -10.08 -20.74 -26.08
N ARG A 308 -9.44 -21.54 -26.98
CA ARG A 308 -9.54 -21.79 -28.45
C ARG A 308 -9.10 -20.69 -29.44
N ARG A 309 -8.36 -20.95 -30.53
CA ARG A 309 -7.70 -22.16 -31.08
C ARG A 309 -6.19 -22.04 -30.95
#